data_AF-A0A9R1Q7L1-F1
#
_entry.id   AF-A0A9R1Q7L1-F1
#
_cell.length_a   1.000
_cell.length_b   1.000
_cell.length_c   1.000
_cell.angle_alpha   90.00
_cell.angle_beta   90.00
_cell.angle_gamma   90.00
#
_symmetry.space_group_name_H-M   'P 1'
#
loop_
_entity.id
_entity.type
_entity.pdbx_description
1 polymer ?
#
loop_
_entity_poly.entity_id
_entity_poly.type
_entity_poly.pdbx_seq_one_letter_code
_entity_poly.pdbx_strand_id
1 'polypeptide(L)'
;MPNWEEWSFFEDPEVDAHSAMLQLLPRLVLLKLDGCPKLRALPRQLGEVAASLKELRLIGTNNLKALEDFPLLSVLLIQNCTSLELISNLPRVTDMCAHGCPNLSHVEGLGSLQQLGLGVDMQEISSHWLPQLRKQNQRVHGEDLDVYALSTS
;
A
#
# COMPACT_ATOMS: atom_id res chain seq x y z
N MET A 1 15.03 6.86 -6.78
CA MET A 1 15.15 7.48 -8.13
C MET A 1 14.54 8.88 -8.08
N PRO A 2 15.34 9.97 -8.09
CA PRO A 2 14.85 11.28 -7.68
C PRO A 2 13.93 11.99 -8.70
N ASN A 3 13.95 11.61 -9.97
CA ASN A 3 13.20 12.29 -11.04
C ASN A 3 12.04 11.48 -11.63
N TRP A 4 11.68 10.35 -11.03
CA TRP A 4 10.68 9.45 -11.59
C TRP A 4 9.26 9.87 -11.21
N GLU A 5 8.49 10.33 -12.19
CA GLU A 5 7.17 10.96 -11.98
C GLU A 5 6.00 10.00 -12.20
N GLU A 6 6.10 9.17 -13.23
CA GLU A 6 5.06 8.22 -13.60
C GLU A 6 5.68 6.84 -13.88
N TRP A 7 5.00 5.80 -13.39
CA TRP A 7 5.34 4.42 -13.71
C TRP A 7 4.30 3.88 -14.68
N SER A 8 4.58 4.06 -15.96
CA SER A 8 3.82 3.50 -17.08
C SER A 8 4.69 2.46 -17.77
N PHE A 9 4.11 1.28 -18.05
CA PHE A 9 4.83 0.20 -18.75
C PHE A 9 4.75 0.34 -20.28
N PHE A 10 3.87 1.19 -20.82
CA PHE A 10 3.70 1.40 -22.26
C PHE A 10 3.34 2.85 -22.59
N GLU A 11 3.91 3.38 -23.68
CA GLU A 11 3.46 4.61 -24.37
C GLU A 11 2.52 4.30 -25.55
N ASP A 12 2.40 3.03 -26.00
CA ASP A 12 1.65 2.66 -27.21
C ASP A 12 0.37 1.85 -26.95
N PRO A 13 -0.79 2.25 -27.51
CA PRO A 13 -2.09 1.60 -27.29
C PRO A 13 -2.39 0.38 -28.19
N GLU A 14 -1.49 -0.05 -29.09
CA GLU A 14 -1.81 -1.05 -30.15
C GLU A 14 -1.34 -2.49 -29.91
N VAL A 15 -0.53 -2.75 -28.90
CA VAL A 15 -0.25 -4.13 -28.46
C VAL A 15 -1.12 -4.44 -27.24
N ASP A 16 -1.67 -5.65 -27.17
CA ASP A 16 -2.37 -6.21 -26.01
C ASP A 16 -1.52 -6.01 -24.74
N ALA A 17 -1.61 -4.82 -24.13
CA ALA A 17 -0.76 -4.39 -23.04
C ALA A 17 -0.97 -5.28 -21.82
N HIS A 18 -2.19 -5.82 -21.68
CA HIS A 18 -2.53 -6.87 -20.72
C HIS A 18 -1.72 -8.16 -20.93
N SER A 19 -1.56 -8.62 -22.17
CA SER A 19 -0.91 -9.90 -22.49
C SER A 19 0.62 -9.82 -22.43
N ALA A 20 1.21 -8.67 -22.81
CA ALA A 20 2.63 -8.39 -22.62
C ALA A 20 2.99 -8.12 -21.14
N MET A 21 2.08 -7.52 -20.37
CA MET A 21 2.26 -7.33 -18.93
C MET A 21 2.35 -8.65 -18.15
N LEU A 22 1.51 -9.63 -18.47
CA LEU A 22 1.50 -10.97 -17.84
C LEU A 22 2.87 -11.67 -17.89
N GLN A 23 3.75 -11.27 -18.82
CA GLN A 23 5.08 -11.85 -19.03
C GLN A 23 6.22 -11.11 -18.31
N LEU A 24 6.04 -9.84 -17.94
CA LEU A 24 7.15 -8.98 -17.51
C LEU A 24 7.58 -9.22 -16.05
N LEU A 25 6.62 -9.52 -15.16
CA LEU A 25 6.89 -9.68 -13.72
C LEU A 25 6.14 -10.86 -13.07
N PRO A 26 6.10 -12.06 -13.67
CA PRO A 26 5.29 -13.19 -13.17
C PRO A 26 5.73 -13.71 -11.80
N ARG A 27 6.96 -13.39 -11.38
CA ARG A 27 7.56 -13.84 -10.11
C ARG A 27 7.90 -12.69 -9.16
N LEU A 28 7.36 -11.49 -9.39
CA LEU A 28 7.61 -10.37 -8.50
C LEU A 28 6.87 -10.59 -7.18
N VAL A 29 7.60 -10.98 -6.13
CA VAL A 29 7.04 -11.23 -4.80
C VAL A 29 7.11 -10.00 -3.89
N LEU A 30 8.18 -9.21 -4.04
CA LEU A 30 8.45 -8.03 -3.23
C LEU A 30 8.73 -6.85 -4.14
N LEU A 31 7.99 -5.76 -3.94
CA LEU A 31 8.24 -4.48 -4.57
C LEU A 31 8.66 -3.46 -3.52
N LYS A 32 9.87 -2.92 -3.63
CA LYS A 32 10.37 -1.86 -2.77
C LYS A 32 10.61 -0.60 -3.60
N LEU A 33 9.93 0.48 -3.25
CA LEU A 33 10.11 1.82 -3.80
C LEU A 33 10.73 2.71 -2.73
N ASP A 34 11.99 3.06 -2.92
CA ASP A 34 12.81 3.80 -1.96
C ASP A 34 13.32 5.09 -2.58
N GLY A 35 12.97 6.23 -1.96
CA GLY A 35 13.38 7.55 -2.42
C GLY A 35 12.84 7.85 -3.82
N CYS A 36 11.53 7.63 -4.03
CA CYS A 36 10.80 8.01 -5.24
C CYS A 36 9.84 9.19 -4.94
N PRO A 37 10.38 10.39 -4.63
CA PRO A 37 9.58 11.52 -4.16
C PRO A 37 8.65 12.09 -5.21
N LYS A 38 8.94 11.85 -6.49
CA LYS A 38 8.18 12.38 -7.62
C LYS A 38 7.05 11.47 -8.09
N LEU A 39 7.04 10.20 -7.66
CA LEU A 39 6.08 9.20 -8.12
C LEU A 39 4.67 9.59 -7.68
N ARG A 40 3.79 9.84 -8.64
CA ARG A 40 2.42 10.33 -8.37
C ARG A 40 1.39 9.21 -8.22
N ALA A 41 1.58 8.12 -8.96
CA ALA A 41 0.67 7.00 -8.99
C ALA A 41 1.42 5.70 -9.32
N LEU A 42 0.91 4.59 -8.79
CA LEU A 42 1.26 3.25 -9.26
C LEU A 42 0.29 2.83 -10.37
N PRO A 43 0.75 2.11 -11.40
CA PRO A 43 -0.14 1.59 -12.43
C PRO A 43 -1.08 0.58 -11.79
N ARG A 44 -2.40 0.77 -11.94
CA ARG A 44 -3.43 -0.14 -11.37
C ARG A 44 -3.22 -1.59 -11.78
N GLN A 45 -2.75 -1.76 -13.01
CA GLN A 45 -2.48 -3.06 -13.59
C GLN A 45 -1.37 -3.81 -12.85
N LEU A 46 -0.52 -3.14 -12.07
CA LEU A 46 0.48 -3.81 -11.22
C LEU A 46 -0.18 -4.72 -10.18
N GLY A 47 -1.31 -4.31 -9.60
CA GLY A 47 -2.06 -5.13 -8.65
C GLY A 47 -2.75 -6.34 -9.30
N GLU A 48 -3.09 -6.23 -10.59
CA GLU A 48 -3.71 -7.30 -11.37
C GLU A 48 -2.67 -8.29 -11.95
N VAL A 49 -1.52 -7.77 -12.38
CA VAL A 49 -0.53 -8.53 -13.16
C VAL A 49 0.55 -9.14 -12.29
N ALA A 50 0.91 -8.49 -11.18
CA ALA A 50 1.84 -9.06 -10.23
C ALA A 50 1.11 -10.10 -9.36
N ALA A 51 0.63 -11.17 -9.99
CA ALA A 51 -0.12 -12.26 -9.34
C ALA A 51 0.65 -12.93 -8.18
N SER A 52 1.97 -12.71 -8.11
CA SER A 52 2.85 -13.20 -7.06
C SER A 52 3.26 -12.14 -6.05
N LEU A 53 2.85 -10.87 -6.20
CA LEU A 53 3.24 -9.77 -5.31
C LEU A 53 2.56 -9.93 -3.97
N LYS A 54 3.37 -10.24 -2.96
CA LYS A 54 2.93 -10.42 -1.58
C LYS A 54 3.33 -9.25 -0.70
N GLU A 55 4.37 -8.51 -1.08
CA GLU A 55 4.95 -7.49 -0.23
C GLU A 55 5.24 -6.19 -0.98
N LEU A 56 4.76 -5.08 -0.42
CA LEU A 56 4.96 -3.74 -0.96
C LEU A 56 5.56 -2.85 0.12
N ARG A 57 6.70 -2.24 -0.20
CA ARG A 57 7.41 -1.30 0.67
C ARG A 57 7.52 0.05 -0.02
N LEU A 58 6.92 1.07 0.57
CA LEU A 58 6.95 2.45 0.11
C LEU A 58 7.74 3.28 1.11
N ILE A 59 8.90 3.81 0.69
CA ILE A 59 9.79 4.59 1.55
C ILE A 59 10.11 5.91 0.85
N GLY A 60 9.67 7.02 1.43
CA GLY A 60 9.93 8.35 0.86
C GLY A 60 9.21 8.63 -0.46
N THR A 61 8.04 8.02 -0.70
CA THR A 61 7.20 8.28 -1.88
C THR A 61 6.28 9.47 -1.64
N ASN A 62 6.87 10.66 -1.61
CA ASN A 62 6.21 11.88 -1.13
C ASN A 62 5.19 12.51 -2.07
N ASN A 63 4.98 12.00 -3.28
CA ASN A 63 3.91 12.48 -4.18
C ASN A 63 2.82 11.43 -4.44
N LEU A 64 2.96 10.21 -3.90
CA LEU A 64 1.97 9.17 -4.07
C LEU A 64 0.78 9.48 -3.16
N LYS A 65 -0.38 9.73 -3.76
CA LYS A 65 -1.58 10.15 -3.02
C LYS A 65 -2.50 9.02 -2.59
N ALA A 66 -2.59 7.99 -3.41
CA ALA A 66 -3.47 6.86 -3.16
C ALA A 66 -2.77 5.54 -3.48
N LEU A 67 -3.09 4.53 -2.69
CA LEU A 67 -2.70 3.14 -2.93
C LEU A 67 -3.96 2.29 -2.95
N GLU A 68 -4.32 1.80 -4.13
CA GLU A 68 -5.59 1.11 -4.38
C GLU A 68 -5.35 -0.13 -5.26
N ASP A 69 -6.27 -1.10 -5.18
CA ASP A 69 -6.37 -2.24 -6.10
C ASP A 69 -5.20 -3.25 -6.07
N PHE A 70 -4.71 -3.64 -4.89
CA PHE A 70 -3.76 -4.77 -4.75
C PHE A 70 -4.39 -5.96 -4.01
N PRO A 71 -5.22 -6.78 -4.67
CA PRO A 71 -5.99 -7.84 -4.03
C PRO A 71 -5.16 -9.02 -3.53
N LEU A 72 -3.91 -9.15 -3.97
CA LEU A 72 -3.00 -10.26 -3.62
C LEU A 72 -1.94 -9.90 -2.59
N LEU A 73 -1.86 -8.61 -2.23
CA LEU A 73 -0.89 -8.11 -1.27
C LEU A 73 -1.16 -8.68 0.12
N SER A 74 -0.12 -9.17 0.78
CA SER A 74 -0.18 -9.71 2.15
C SER A 74 0.47 -8.77 3.15
N VAL A 75 1.57 -8.12 2.77
CA VAL A 75 2.37 -7.24 3.64
C VAL A 75 2.52 -5.87 3.01
N LEU A 76 2.20 -4.83 3.78
CA LEU A 76 2.34 -3.43 3.37
C LEU A 76 3.19 -2.66 4.37
N LEU A 77 4.29 -2.07 3.91
CA LEU A 77 5.13 -1.19 4.72
C LEU A 77 5.20 0.19 4.08
N ILE A 78 4.88 1.21 4.87
CA ILE A 78 4.85 2.61 4.43
C ILE A 78 5.67 3.43 5.41
N GLN A 79 6.68 4.12 4.89
CA GLN A 79 7.57 4.92 5.70
C GLN A 79 7.81 6.27 5.02
N ASN A 80 7.64 7.34 5.79
CA ASN A 80 7.92 8.72 5.35
C ASN A 80 7.21 9.05 4.03
N CYS A 81 5.95 8.67 3.88
CA CYS A 81 5.15 8.94 2.68
C CYS A 81 4.19 10.10 2.97
N THR A 82 4.68 11.32 2.78
CA THR A 82 3.99 12.51 3.32
C THR A 82 2.70 12.87 2.60
N SER A 83 2.54 12.52 1.33
CA SER A 83 1.32 12.84 0.56
C SER A 83 0.35 11.68 0.43
N LEU A 84 0.62 10.53 1.05
CA LEU A 84 -0.28 9.40 0.97
C LEU A 84 -1.51 9.68 1.83
N GLU A 85 -2.66 9.80 1.17
CA GLU A 85 -3.94 10.18 1.77
C GLU A 85 -4.90 8.99 1.92
N LEU A 86 -4.87 8.08 0.95
CA LEU A 86 -5.85 7.00 0.81
C LEU A 86 -5.18 5.64 0.61
N ILE A 87 -5.66 4.65 1.35
CA ILE A 87 -5.37 3.23 1.13
C ILE A 87 -6.70 2.48 1.05
N SER A 88 -6.95 1.79 -0.08
CA SER A 88 -8.21 1.10 -0.32
C SER A 88 -8.00 -0.23 -1.05
N ASN A 89 -8.99 -1.12 -0.96
CA ASN A 89 -9.08 -2.36 -1.74
C ASN A 89 -7.84 -3.29 -1.64
N LEU A 90 -7.39 -3.58 -0.41
CA LEU A 90 -6.32 -4.56 -0.13
C LEU A 90 -6.83 -5.70 0.76
N PRO A 91 -7.80 -6.52 0.28
CA PRO A 91 -8.53 -7.48 1.12
C PRO A 91 -7.67 -8.55 1.78
N ARG A 92 -6.49 -8.87 1.22
CA ARG A 92 -5.60 -9.95 1.71
C ARG A 92 -4.45 -9.49 2.59
N VAL A 93 -4.33 -8.19 2.85
CA VAL A 93 -3.24 -7.67 3.68
C VAL A 93 -3.48 -8.14 5.11
N THR A 94 -2.52 -8.90 5.65
CA THR A 94 -2.51 -9.40 7.03
C THR A 94 -1.67 -8.51 7.94
N ASP A 95 -0.62 -7.90 7.38
CA ASP A 95 0.37 -7.13 8.13
C ASP A 95 0.58 -5.78 7.45
N MET A 96 0.31 -4.71 8.20
CA MET A 96 0.52 -3.34 7.75
C MET A 96 1.38 -2.57 8.75
N CYS A 97 2.38 -1.85 8.25
CA CYS A 97 3.19 -0.93 9.03
C CYS A 97 3.17 0.46 8.39
N ALA A 98 2.84 1.50 9.17
CA ALA A 98 2.88 2.88 8.72
C ALA A 98 3.63 3.78 9.71
N HIS A 99 4.57 4.57 9.20
CA HIS A 99 5.36 5.54 9.96
C HIS A 99 5.61 6.78 9.09
N GLY A 100 5.58 8.00 9.63
CA GLY A 100 5.88 9.21 8.87
C GLY A 100 4.88 9.53 7.76
N CYS A 101 3.60 9.23 7.95
CA CYS A 101 2.53 9.43 6.96
C CYS A 101 1.48 10.44 7.46
N PRO A 102 1.81 11.75 7.56
CA PRO A 102 0.97 12.77 8.17
C PRO A 102 -0.42 12.96 7.53
N ASN A 103 -0.55 12.68 6.23
CA ASN A 103 -1.78 12.93 5.49
C ASN A 103 -2.67 11.69 5.32
N LEU A 104 -2.28 10.54 5.89
CA LEU A 104 -3.00 9.27 5.74
C LEU A 104 -4.33 9.30 6.51
N SER A 105 -5.35 9.83 5.85
CA SER A 105 -6.64 10.13 6.47
C SER A 105 -7.66 9.01 6.26
N HIS A 106 -7.51 8.21 5.21
CA HIS A 106 -8.47 7.17 4.84
C HIS A 106 -7.77 5.83 4.61
N VAL A 107 -8.20 4.81 5.37
CA VAL A 107 -7.73 3.43 5.23
C VAL A 107 -8.94 2.51 5.31
N GLU A 108 -9.23 1.83 4.21
CA GLU A 108 -10.39 0.92 4.11
C GLU A 108 -10.09 -0.30 3.23
N GLY A 109 -10.97 -1.30 3.29
CA GLY A 109 -10.84 -2.48 2.43
C GLY A 109 -9.71 -3.44 2.83
N LEU A 110 -9.16 -3.33 4.04
CA LEU A 110 -8.20 -4.28 4.61
C LEU A 110 -8.93 -5.38 5.39
N GLY A 111 -9.67 -6.22 4.64
CA GLY A 111 -10.57 -7.22 5.22
C GLY A 111 -9.87 -8.23 6.13
N SER A 112 -8.67 -8.67 5.77
CA SER A 112 -7.90 -9.70 6.49
C SER A 112 -6.76 -9.18 7.36
N LEU A 113 -6.77 -7.89 7.70
CA LEU A 113 -5.70 -7.29 8.50
C LEU A 113 -5.68 -7.86 9.92
N GLN A 114 -4.56 -8.43 10.34
CA GLN A 114 -4.39 -8.98 11.68
C GLN A 114 -3.46 -8.11 12.53
N GLN A 115 -2.43 -7.55 11.89
CA GLN A 115 -1.39 -6.79 12.55
C GLN A 115 -1.26 -5.41 11.92
N LEU A 116 -1.31 -4.38 12.76
CA LEU A 116 -1.11 -2.99 12.39
C LEU A 116 -0.03 -2.34 13.26
N GLY A 117 1.15 -2.17 12.70
CA GLY A 117 2.25 -1.41 13.30
C GLY A 117 2.11 0.08 12.97
N LEU A 118 2.03 0.94 13.98
CA LEU A 118 1.99 2.39 13.80
C LEU A 118 3.19 3.05 14.46
N GLY A 119 3.81 3.99 13.74
CA GLY A 119 4.79 4.90 14.31
C GLY A 119 4.20 5.75 15.43
N VAL A 120 5.05 6.21 16.36
CA VAL A 120 4.64 7.12 17.44
C VAL A 120 4.03 8.42 16.87
N ASP A 121 4.52 8.84 15.71
CA ASP A 121 4.07 10.00 14.95
C ASP A 121 2.72 9.81 14.24
N MET A 122 2.18 8.59 14.19
CA MET A 122 0.92 8.25 13.52
C MET A 122 -0.29 8.19 14.46
N GLN A 123 -0.11 8.38 15.77
CA GLN A 123 -1.18 8.18 16.77
C GLN A 123 -2.41 9.07 16.52
N GLU A 124 -2.21 10.37 16.32
CA GLU A 124 -3.31 11.31 16.08
C GLU A 124 -4.04 11.00 14.76
N ILE A 125 -3.27 10.75 13.70
CA ILE A 125 -3.80 10.52 12.35
C ILE A 125 -4.59 9.22 12.29
N SER A 126 -4.05 8.17 12.90
CA SER A 126 -4.72 6.86 12.94
C SER A 126 -6.07 6.91 13.64
N SER A 127 -6.30 7.85 14.57
CA SER A 127 -7.59 7.99 15.25
C SER A 127 -8.76 8.27 14.30
N HIS A 128 -8.49 8.80 13.09
CA HIS A 128 -9.52 9.13 12.10
C HIS A 128 -10.06 7.92 11.34
N TRP A 129 -9.27 6.87 11.14
CA TRP A 129 -9.63 5.69 10.33
C TRP A 129 -9.52 4.36 11.08
N LEU A 130 -8.71 4.28 12.13
CA LEU A 130 -8.51 3.06 12.93
C LEU A 130 -9.82 2.52 13.52
N PRO A 131 -10.76 3.33 14.05
CA PRO A 131 -12.04 2.83 14.55
C PRO A 131 -12.88 2.15 13.45
N GLN A 132 -12.93 2.75 12.26
CA GLN A 132 -13.64 2.20 11.10
C GLN A 132 -13.00 0.88 10.67
N LEU A 133 -11.66 0.84 10.61
CA LEU A 133 -10.90 -0.34 10.23
C LEU A 133 -11.12 -1.50 11.21
N ARG A 134 -11.05 -1.24 12.53
CA ARG A 134 -11.35 -2.23 13.58
C ARG A 134 -12.77 -2.78 13.45
N LYS A 135 -13.75 -1.90 13.25
CA LYS A 135 -15.15 -2.31 13.06
C LYS A 135 -15.33 -3.17 11.80
N GLN A 136 -14.63 -2.85 10.72
CA GLN A 136 -14.66 -3.65 9.50
C GLN A 136 -14.05 -5.04 9.75
N ASN A 137 -12.91 -5.11 10.44
CA ASN A 137 -12.22 -6.35 10.72
C ASN A 137 -13.01 -7.28 11.65
N GLN A 138 -13.56 -6.75 12.76
CA GLN A 138 -14.43 -7.52 13.67
C GLN A 138 -15.64 -8.13 12.96
N ARG A 139 -16.23 -7.44 11.97
CA ARG A 139 -17.37 -7.97 11.20
C ARG A 139 -16.98 -9.12 10.29
N VAL A 140 -15.74 -9.18 9.83
CA VAL A 140 -15.27 -10.19 8.87
C VAL A 140 -14.69 -11.40 9.61
N HIS A 141 -13.91 -11.18 10.67
CA HIS A 141 -13.14 -12.24 11.33
C HIS A 141 -13.57 -12.53 12.77
N GLY A 142 -14.30 -11.63 13.44
CA GLY A 142 -14.68 -11.78 14.85
C GLY A 142 -13.51 -11.66 15.84
N GLU A 143 -12.29 -11.46 15.35
CA GLU A 143 -11.07 -11.24 16.12
C GLU A 143 -10.73 -9.73 16.18
N ASP A 144 -10.03 -9.31 17.23
CA ASP A 144 -9.57 -7.94 17.38
C ASP A 144 -8.27 -7.71 16.59
N LEU A 145 -8.19 -6.59 15.87
CA LEU A 145 -6.99 -6.14 15.19
C LEU A 145 -5.89 -5.81 16.21
N ASP A 146 -4.75 -6.49 16.12
CA ASP A 146 -3.58 -6.21 16.95
C ASP A 146 -2.88 -4.94 16.46
N VAL A 147 -2.78 -3.94 17.32
CA VAL A 147 -2.17 -2.64 17.02
C VAL A 147 -1.00 -2.41 17.95
N TYR A 148 0.20 -2.32 17.41
CA TYR A 148 1.43 -2.10 18.18
C TYR A 148 2.19 -0.86 17.70
N ALA A 149 2.96 -0.28 18.62
CA ALA A 149 3.82 0.85 18.31
C ALA A 149 5.16 0.36 17.74
N LEU A 150 5.59 0.96 16.62
CA LEU A 150 6.92 0.72 16.05
C LEU A 150 7.95 1.50 16.87
N SER A 151 8.87 0.80 17.54
CA SER A 151 9.99 1.44 18.24
C SER A 151 11.01 1.92 17.22
N THR A 152 11.25 3.23 17.15
CA THR A 152 12.35 3.81 16.36
C THR A 152 13.68 3.30 16.91
N SER A 153 14.42 2.50 16.12
CA SER A 153 15.84 2.19 16.38
C SER A 153 16.73 3.18 15.67
#